data_AF-A0A557WMG9-F1
#
_entry.id   AF-A0A557WMG9-F1
#
_cell.length_a   1.000
_cell.length_b   1.000
_cell.length_c   1.000
_cell.angle_alpha   90.00
_cell.angle_beta   90.00
_cell.angle_gamma   90.00
#
_symmetry.space_group_name_H-M   'P 1'
#
loop_
_entity.id
_entity.type
_entity.pdbx_description
1 polymer ?
#
loop_
_entity_poly.entity_id
_entity_poly.type
_entity_poly.pdbx_seq_one_letter_code
_entity_poly.pdbx_strand_id
1 'polypeptide(L)'
;MLPPEAVDAIEATLKGQTLVPAGSEFTIVRSLPHGHVAAVAAMARTLGLPTLLGPACRARDIVLALVMSRVIRPRSKLSTLAWWSDTTLGEDLSVADASTDEIYAAMDWLVGQQEAIERKLAAKHL
;
A
#
# COMPACT_ATOMS: atom_id res chain seq x y z
N MET A 1 2.99 -26.57 -45.47
CA MET A 1 3.46 -26.96 -44.12
C MET A 1 2.71 -26.09 -43.11
N LEU A 2 2.38 -26.62 -41.93
CA LEU A 2 1.79 -25.80 -40.87
C LEU A 2 2.84 -24.83 -40.31
N PRO A 3 2.44 -23.63 -39.86
CA PRO A 3 3.32 -22.72 -39.12
C PRO A 3 3.82 -23.37 -37.83
N PRO A 4 5.04 -23.08 -37.36
CA PRO A 4 5.60 -23.63 -36.12
C PRO A 4 4.66 -23.49 -34.91
N GLU A 5 4.07 -22.31 -34.72
CA GLU A 5 3.14 -22.02 -33.61
C GLU A 5 1.89 -22.91 -33.62
N ALA A 6 1.42 -23.32 -34.80
CA ALA A 6 0.28 -24.23 -34.92
C ALA A 6 0.66 -25.67 -34.55
N VAL A 7 1.90 -26.08 -34.86
CA VAL A 7 2.44 -27.39 -34.43
C VAL A 7 2.57 -27.42 -32.92
N ASP A 8 3.10 -26.36 -32.30
CA ASP A 8 3.26 -26.26 -30.85
C ASP A 8 1.92 -26.32 -30.11
N ALA A 9 0.89 -25.62 -30.60
CA ALA A 9 -0.46 -25.67 -30.03
C ALA A 9 -1.08 -27.08 -30.11
N ILE A 10 -0.90 -27.78 -31.24
CA ILE A 10 -1.37 -29.15 -31.40
C ILE A 10 -0.63 -30.08 -30.45
N GLU A 11 0.70 -30.00 -30.37
CA GLU A 11 1.49 -30.81 -29.44
C GLU A 11 1.08 -30.60 -27.97
N ALA A 12 0.88 -29.35 -27.56
CA ALA A 12 0.42 -29.00 -26.21
C ALA A 12 -0.92 -29.67 -25.88
N THR A 13 -1.88 -29.58 -26.81
CA THR A 13 -3.20 -30.20 -26.67
C THR A 13 -3.09 -31.74 -26.59
N LEU A 14 -2.26 -32.35 -27.44
CA LEU A 14 -2.03 -33.80 -27.44
C LEU A 14 -1.31 -34.29 -26.17
N LYS A 15 -0.51 -33.45 -25.53
CA LYS A 15 0.11 -33.71 -24.22
C LYS A 15 -0.86 -33.49 -23.05
N GLY A 16 -2.13 -33.16 -23.31
CA GLY A 16 -3.17 -32.97 -22.31
C GLY A 16 -3.19 -31.58 -21.67
N GLN A 17 -2.52 -30.59 -22.28
CA GLN A 17 -2.54 -29.21 -21.78
C GLN A 17 -3.83 -28.51 -22.23
N THR A 18 -4.47 -27.78 -21.32
CA THR A 18 -5.60 -26.91 -21.63
C THR A 18 -5.08 -25.60 -22.22
N LEU A 19 -5.37 -25.36 -23.49
CA LEU A 19 -5.09 -24.08 -24.13
C LEU A 19 -6.23 -23.10 -23.85
N VAL A 20 -5.86 -21.90 -23.43
CA VAL A 20 -6.78 -20.77 -23.26
C VAL A 20 -6.28 -19.60 -24.10
N PRO A 21 -7.18 -18.73 -24.61
CA PRO A 21 -6.77 -17.53 -25.31
C PRO A 21 -5.82 -16.70 -24.44
N ALA A 22 -4.67 -16.30 -25.00
CA ALA A 22 -3.73 -15.45 -24.27
C ALA A 22 -4.43 -14.17 -23.79
N GLY A 23 -4.37 -13.92 -22.48
CA GLY A 23 -5.07 -12.82 -21.81
C GLY A 23 -6.46 -13.17 -21.26
N SER A 24 -6.93 -14.42 -21.39
CA SER A 24 -8.19 -14.89 -20.79
C SER A 24 -7.99 -15.65 -19.48
N GLU A 25 -6.74 -15.83 -19.05
CA GLU A 25 -6.37 -16.51 -17.80
C GLU A 25 -6.79 -15.72 -16.55
N PHE A 26 -6.90 -14.39 -16.68
CA PHE A 26 -7.16 -13.49 -15.56
C PHE A 26 -8.25 -12.48 -15.91
N THR A 27 -9.10 -12.22 -14.93
CA THR A 27 -10.09 -11.14 -14.99
C THR A 27 -9.70 -10.06 -13.99
N ILE A 28 -9.72 -8.81 -14.43
CA ILE A 28 -9.53 -7.67 -13.53
C ILE A 28 -10.76 -7.55 -12.64
N VAL A 29 -10.61 -7.86 -11.35
CA VAL A 29 -11.69 -7.74 -10.36
C VAL A 29 -11.87 -6.29 -9.89
N ARG A 30 -10.77 -5.53 -9.82
CA ARG A 30 -10.76 -4.13 -9.39
C ARG A 30 -9.50 -3.42 -9.87
N SER A 31 -9.63 -2.14 -10.20
CA SER A 31 -8.51 -1.24 -10.48
C SER A 31 -8.53 -0.09 -9.48
N LEU A 32 -7.44 0.07 -8.72
CA LEU A 32 -7.30 1.12 -7.72
C LEU A 32 -6.20 2.12 -8.12
N PRO A 33 -6.39 3.43 -7.86
CA PRO A 33 -5.32 4.42 -7.95
C PRO A 33 -4.12 4.02 -7.08
N HIS A 34 -2.94 3.92 -7.70
CA HIS A 34 -1.69 3.51 -7.04
C HIS A 34 -0.56 4.53 -7.21
N GLY A 35 -0.42 5.20 -8.36
CA GLY A 35 0.77 6.01 -8.67
C GLY A 35 1.09 7.10 -7.63
N HIS A 36 0.09 7.83 -7.15
CA HIS A 36 0.25 8.80 -6.07
C HIS A 36 0.58 8.19 -4.70
N VAL A 37 0.07 6.99 -4.39
CA VAL A 37 0.38 6.25 -3.17
C VAL A 37 1.83 5.80 -3.21
N ALA A 38 2.25 5.20 -4.32
CA ALA A 38 3.62 4.75 -4.54
C ALA A 38 4.63 5.90 -4.43
N ALA A 39 4.34 7.06 -5.03
CA ALA A 39 5.20 8.24 -4.97
C ALA A 39 5.39 8.74 -3.53
N VAL A 40 4.30 8.88 -2.77
CA VAL A 40 4.37 9.33 -1.37
C VAL A 40 5.02 8.26 -0.47
N ALA A 41 4.75 6.98 -0.71
CA ALA A 41 5.37 5.87 0.02
C ALA A 41 6.88 5.83 -0.21
N ALA A 42 7.33 6.04 -1.46
CA ALA A 42 8.74 6.15 -1.79
C ALA A 42 9.38 7.31 -1.04
N MET A 43 8.76 8.49 -1.02
CA MET A 43 9.29 9.64 -0.28
C MET A 43 9.33 9.41 1.23
N ALA A 44 8.30 8.79 1.82
CA ALA A 44 8.30 8.42 3.23
C ALA A 44 9.47 7.50 3.58
N ARG A 45 9.77 6.49 2.73
CA ARG A 45 10.94 5.62 2.91
C ARG A 45 12.25 6.37 2.74
N THR A 46 12.39 7.20 1.71
CA THR A 46 13.60 8.00 1.45
C THR A 46 13.91 8.95 2.60
N LEU A 47 12.89 9.54 3.23
CA LEU A 47 13.05 10.41 4.40
C LEU A 47 13.31 9.64 5.71
N GLY A 48 13.18 8.32 5.70
CA GLY A 48 13.30 7.47 6.89
C GLY A 48 12.10 7.59 7.85
N LEU A 49 10.94 8.05 7.37
CA LEU A 49 9.77 8.33 8.20
C LEU A 49 9.29 7.10 8.99
N PRO A 50 9.18 5.87 8.42
CA PRO A 50 8.75 4.71 9.20
C PRO A 50 9.67 4.44 10.41
N THR A 51 10.99 4.53 10.22
CA THR A 51 11.99 4.32 11.29
C THR A 51 12.00 5.49 12.29
N LEU A 52 11.69 6.70 11.83
CA LEU A 52 11.53 7.87 12.70
C LEU A 52 10.38 7.65 13.69
N LEU A 53 9.22 7.22 13.18
CA LEU A 53 8.01 6.99 13.97
C LEU A 53 8.17 5.93 15.05
N GLY A 54 8.89 4.82 14.77
CA GLY A 54 9.11 3.78 15.76
C GLY A 54 9.32 2.38 15.17
N PRO A 55 9.41 1.34 16.04
CA PRO A 55 9.48 -0.05 15.60
C PRO A 55 8.20 -0.47 14.84
N ALA A 56 8.29 -1.55 14.07
CA ALA A 56 7.14 -2.06 13.32
C ALA A 56 6.01 -2.52 14.25
N CYS A 57 4.86 -1.88 14.12
CA CYS A 57 3.64 -2.22 14.82
C CYS A 57 2.43 -1.67 14.08
N ARG A 58 1.25 -2.22 14.39
CA ARG A 58 -0.04 -1.79 13.81
C ARG A 58 -0.28 -0.28 13.93
N ALA A 59 -0.04 0.28 15.11
CA ALA A 59 -0.23 1.72 15.36
C ALA A 59 0.67 2.59 14.47
N ARG A 60 1.93 2.20 14.27
CA ARG A 60 2.86 2.90 13.37
C ARG A 60 2.33 2.90 11.93
N ASP A 61 1.84 1.76 11.45
CA ASP A 61 1.39 1.62 10.07
C ASP A 61 0.11 2.43 9.82
N ILE A 62 -0.81 2.47 10.80
CA ILE A 62 -1.98 3.36 10.78
C ILE A 62 -1.55 4.83 10.77
N VAL A 63 -0.60 5.23 11.62
CA VAL A 63 -0.08 6.61 11.64
C VAL A 63 0.57 6.96 10.30
N LEU A 64 1.36 6.06 9.73
CA LEU A 64 2.01 6.27 8.43
C LEU A 64 0.94 6.47 7.35
N ALA A 65 -0.11 5.65 7.33
CA ALA A 65 -1.23 5.80 6.41
C ALA A 65 -1.94 7.15 6.58
N LEU A 66 -2.16 7.62 7.83
CA LEU A 66 -2.75 8.93 8.11
C LEU A 66 -1.87 10.08 7.59
N VAL A 67 -0.55 10.01 7.82
CA VAL A 67 0.39 11.02 7.31
C VAL A 67 0.41 11.03 5.78
N MET A 68 0.51 9.87 5.15
CA MET A 68 0.49 9.76 3.68
C MET A 68 -0.82 10.28 3.10
N SER A 69 -1.95 9.99 3.74
CA SER A 69 -3.25 10.49 3.33
C SER A 69 -3.34 12.02 3.42
N ARG A 70 -2.75 12.63 4.45
CA ARG A 70 -2.67 14.10 4.55
C ARG A 70 -1.84 14.73 3.44
N VAL A 71 -0.84 14.04 2.91
CA VAL A 71 -0.04 14.50 1.77
C VAL A 71 -0.81 14.33 0.45
N ILE A 72 -1.46 13.18 0.25
CA ILE A 72 -2.14 12.86 -1.02
C ILE A 72 -3.48 13.59 -1.17
N ARG A 73 -4.29 13.60 -0.11
CA ARG A 73 -5.66 14.10 -0.12
C ARG A 73 -6.04 14.70 1.24
N PRO A 74 -5.64 15.96 1.53
CA PRO A 74 -5.92 16.61 2.81
C PRO A 74 -7.43 16.70 3.09
N ARG A 75 -7.91 15.92 4.07
CA ARG A 75 -9.31 15.87 4.52
C ARG A 75 -9.36 15.62 6.04
N SER A 76 -10.57 15.57 6.60
CA SER A 76 -10.76 15.15 8.00
C SER A 76 -10.33 13.69 8.20
N LYS A 77 -10.09 13.28 9.46
CA LYS A 77 -9.63 11.93 9.81
C LYS A 77 -10.62 10.85 9.34
N LEU A 78 -11.93 11.06 9.56
CA LEU A 78 -12.96 10.10 9.15
C LEU A 78 -13.09 10.00 7.62
N SER A 79 -12.94 11.13 6.91
CA SER A 79 -12.90 11.12 5.45
C SER A 79 -11.65 10.45 4.88
N THR A 80 -10.58 10.37 5.67
CA THR A 80 -9.36 9.64 5.30
C THR A 80 -9.57 8.14 5.38
N LEU A 81 -10.17 7.66 6.48
CA LEU A 81 -10.46 6.23 6.68
C LEU A 81 -11.34 5.68 5.54
N ALA A 82 -12.43 6.37 5.23
CA ALA A 82 -13.34 5.94 4.16
C ALA A 82 -12.67 5.88 2.78
N TRP A 83 -11.58 6.62 2.56
CA TRP A 83 -10.87 6.70 1.29
C TRP A 83 -9.81 5.60 1.11
N TRP A 84 -9.38 4.93 2.18
CA TRP A 84 -8.35 3.88 2.06
C TRP A 84 -8.79 2.71 1.21
N SER A 85 -10.08 2.39 1.20
CA SER A 85 -10.64 1.36 0.32
C SER A 85 -10.63 1.77 -1.15
N ASP A 86 -10.55 3.06 -1.48
CA ASP A 86 -10.57 3.60 -2.85
C ASP A 86 -9.18 3.73 -3.48
N THR A 87 -8.12 3.32 -2.79
CA THR A 87 -6.73 3.33 -3.29
C THR A 87 -5.99 2.10 -2.78
N THR A 88 -4.77 1.87 -3.25
CA THR A 88 -3.95 0.77 -2.70
C THR A 88 -3.39 1.07 -1.31
N LEU A 89 -3.50 2.30 -0.79
CA LEU A 89 -2.86 2.72 0.47
C LEU A 89 -3.21 1.81 1.65
N GLY A 90 -4.50 1.46 1.77
CA GLY A 90 -4.98 0.59 2.84
C GLY A 90 -4.35 -0.80 2.75
N GLU A 91 -4.32 -1.40 1.56
CA GLU A 91 -3.75 -2.73 1.33
C GLU A 91 -2.22 -2.74 1.49
N ASP A 92 -1.53 -1.74 0.92
CA ASP A 92 -0.06 -1.63 0.92
C ASP A 92 0.53 -1.52 2.34
N LEU A 93 -0.22 -0.93 3.27
CA LEU A 93 0.15 -0.82 4.68
C LEU A 93 -0.63 -1.82 5.57
N SER A 94 -1.44 -2.68 4.96
CA SER A 94 -2.31 -3.66 5.63
C SER A 94 -3.30 -3.03 6.63
N VAL A 95 -3.74 -1.79 6.43
CA VAL A 95 -4.66 -1.02 7.31
C VAL A 95 -6.04 -0.77 6.69
N ALA A 96 -6.37 -1.44 5.57
CA ALA A 96 -7.66 -1.27 4.91
C ALA A 96 -8.88 -1.53 5.81
N ASP A 97 -8.69 -2.38 6.83
CA ASP A 97 -9.69 -2.82 7.81
C ASP A 97 -9.67 -2.01 9.11
N ALA A 98 -8.83 -0.97 9.22
CA ALA A 98 -8.69 -0.22 10.45
C ALA A 98 -10.01 0.44 10.89
N SER A 99 -10.33 0.30 12.17
CA SER A 99 -11.48 0.97 12.78
C SER A 99 -11.16 2.41 13.19
N THR A 100 -12.20 3.20 13.44
CA THR A 100 -12.07 4.54 14.03
C THR A 100 -11.36 4.49 15.39
N ASP A 101 -11.63 3.45 16.20
CA ASP A 101 -11.01 3.29 17.51
C ASP A 101 -9.52 2.96 17.41
N GLU A 102 -9.12 2.11 16.46
CA GLU A 102 -7.70 1.87 16.16
C GLU A 102 -7.00 3.14 15.67
N ILE A 103 -7.68 4.01 14.91
CA ILE A 103 -7.12 5.31 14.52
C ILE A 103 -6.85 6.17 15.75
N TYR A 104 -7.80 6.27 16.69
CA TYR A 104 -7.59 7.05 17.91
C TYR A 104 -6.47 6.44 18.78
N ALA A 105 -6.47 5.12 18.97
CA ALA A 105 -5.40 4.43 19.69
C ALA A 105 -4.02 4.63 19.03
N ALA A 106 -3.95 4.64 17.70
CA ALA A 106 -2.71 4.90 16.96
C ALA A 106 -2.25 6.37 17.10
N MET A 107 -3.19 7.32 17.21
CA MET A 107 -2.87 8.71 17.51
C MET A 107 -2.33 8.89 18.93
N ASP A 108 -2.92 8.23 19.92
CA ASP A 108 -2.41 8.25 21.30
C ASP A 108 -1.03 7.61 21.39
N TRP A 109 -0.83 6.50 20.66
CA TRP A 109 0.48 5.88 20.51
C TRP A 109 1.51 6.86 19.91
N LEU A 110 1.14 7.63 18.88
CA LEU A 110 2.02 8.63 18.26
C LEU A 110 2.41 9.73 19.24
N VAL A 111 1.47 10.21 20.06
CA VAL A 111 1.75 11.19 21.12
C VAL A 111 2.80 10.63 22.09
N GLY A 112 2.70 9.35 22.45
CA GLY A 112 3.71 8.67 23.26
C GLY A 112 5.11 8.60 22.60
N GLN A 113 5.22 8.71 21.27
CA GLN A 113 6.50 8.73 20.55
C GLN A 113 7.08 10.14 20.36
N GLN A 114 6.33 11.20 20.70
CA GLN A 114 6.64 12.58 20.32
C GLN A 114 8.06 13.00 20.74
N GLU A 115 8.41 12.85 22.02
CA GLU A 115 9.72 13.27 22.53
C GLU A 115 10.89 12.56 21.81
N ALA A 116 10.72 11.27 21.51
CA ALA A 116 11.74 10.50 20.80
C ALA A 116 11.88 10.94 19.34
N ILE A 117 10.77 11.25 18.67
CA ILE A 117 10.75 11.78 17.30
C ILE A 117 11.41 13.16 17.26
N GLU A 118 11.02 14.06 18.17
CA GLU A 118 11.56 15.42 18.25
C GLU A 118 13.07 15.42 18.50
N ARG A 119 13.57 14.61 19.43
CA ARG A 119 15.02 14.46 19.65
C ARG A 119 15.76 13.99 18.41
N LYS A 120 15.23 12.98 17.69
CA LYS A 120 15.84 12.47 16.45
C LYS A 120 15.86 13.54 15.35
N LEU A 121 14.78 14.30 15.21
CA LEU A 121 14.68 15.38 14.23
C LEU A 121 15.63 16.53 14.57
N ALA A 122 15.68 16.96 15.83
CA ALA A 122 16.61 17.98 16.31
C ALA A 122 18.06 17.57 16.01
N ALA A 123 18.48 16.37 16.41
CA ALA A 123 19.84 15.88 16.15
C ALA A 123 20.21 15.79 14.65
N LYS A 124 19.22 15.70 13.76
CA LYS A 124 19.43 15.60 12.30
C LYS A 124 19.45 16.98 11.62
N HIS A 125 18.80 17.99 12.19
CA HIS A 125 18.46 19.22 11.46
C HIS A 125 18.74 20.53 12.21
N LEU A 126 19.05 20.49 13.50
CA LEU A 126 19.39 21.64 14.35
C LEU A 126 20.84 21.50 14.85
#